data_AF-A0A2V1BPZ6-F1
#
_entry.id   AF-A0A2V1BPZ6-F1
#
_cell.length_a   1.000
_cell.length_b   1.000
_cell.length_c   1.000
_cell.angle_alpha   90.00
_cell.angle_beta   90.00
_cell.angle_gamma   90.00
#
_symmetry.space_group_name_H-M   'P 1'
#
loop_
_entity.id
_entity.type
_entity.pdbx_description
1 polymer ?
#
loop_
_entity_poly.entity_id
_entity_poly.type
_entity_poly.pdbx_seq_one_letter_code
_entity_poly.pdbx_strand_id
1 'polypeptide(L)' 'LNKTQSVVLYLLNLLPKGTYHVYLNNLFSNIKLFKYLRKLDYSATGTARISSSILQDLVDLKKLDHGVNAMP' A
#
# COMPACT_ATOMS: atom_id res chain seq x y z
N LEU A 1 3.54 11.34 8.05
CA LEU A 1 3.00 9.96 8.20
C LEU A 1 2.16 9.93 9.46
N ASN A 2 1.13 9.09 9.54
CA ASN A 2 0.35 8.93 10.77
C ASN A 2 1.03 7.95 11.75
N LYS A 3 0.56 7.85 12.99
CA LYS A 3 1.14 6.97 14.02
C LYS A 3 1.28 5.52 13.54
N THR A 4 0.27 4.98 12.85
CA THR A 4 0.28 3.61 12.32
C THR A 4 1.39 3.39 11.29
N GLN A 5 1.61 4.35 10.39
CA GLN A 5 2.64 4.27 9.36
C GLN A 5 4.05 4.46 9.94
N SER A 6 4.20 5.26 10.99
CA SER A 6 5.50 5.46 11.64
C SER A 6 6.07 4.19 12.25
N VAL A 7 5.22 3.20 12.60
CA VAL A 7 5.67 1.88 13.06
C VAL A 7 6.54 1.19 12.01
N VAL A 8 6.15 1.26 10.73
CA VAL A 8 6.92 0.65 9.63
C VAL A 8 8.32 1.25 9.55
N LEU A 9 8.43 2.56 9.65
CA LEU A 9 9.73 3.24 9.64
C LEU A 9 10.59 2.90 10.85
N TYR A 10 9.99 2.86 12.03
CA TYR A 10 10.68 2.47 13.25
C TYR A 10 11.29 1.07 13.10
N LEU A 11 10.52 0.11 12.59
CA LEU A 11 10.99 -1.26 12.35
C LEU A 11 12.11 -1.31 11.29
N LEU A 12 12.00 -0.55 10.20
CA LEU A 12 13.04 -0.51 9.16
C LEU A 12 14.36 0.05 9.68
N ASN A 13 14.32 1.05 10.56
CA ASN A 13 15.53 1.61 11.17
C ASN A 13 16.23 0.66 12.15
N LEU A 14 15.54 -0.39 12.61
CA LEU A 14 16.13 -1.44 13.45
C LEU A 14 16.80 -2.54 12.62
N LEU A 15 16.59 -2.57 11.30
CA LEU A 15 17.25 -3.56 10.45
C LEU A 15 18.74 -3.24 10.31
N PRO A 16 19.60 -4.26 10.20
CA PRO A 16 20.99 -4.06 9.78
C PRO A 16 21.07 -3.30 8.46
N LYS A 17 22.22 -2.70 8.15
CA LYS A 17 22.40 -2.06 6.84
C LYS A 17 22.29 -3.10 5.73
N GLY A 18 21.43 -2.85 4.76
CA GLY A 18 21.19 -3.74 3.62
C GLY A 18 20.07 -3.23 2.72
N THR A 19 19.85 -3.94 1.62
CA THR A 19 18.74 -3.68 0.69
C THR A 19 17.57 -4.59 1.05
N TYR A 20 16.41 -3.98 1.33
CA TYR A 20 15.21 -4.70 1.74
C TYR A 20 14.03 -4.41 0.82
N HIS A 21 13.25 -5.46 0.55
CA HIS A 21 11.92 -5.34 -0.04
C HIS A 21 10.87 -5.56 1.05
N VAL A 22 10.05 -4.55 1.30
CA VAL A 22 9.07 -4.54 2.39
C VAL A 22 7.70 -4.95 1.87
N TYR A 23 7.11 -5.98 2.46
CA TYR A 23 5.72 -6.38 2.19
C TYR A 23 4.79 -5.82 3.28
N LEU A 24 3.85 -4.97 2.90
CA LEU A 24 2.95 -4.27 3.82
C LEU A 24 1.52 -4.84 3.75
N ASN A 25 0.94 -5.07 4.93
CA ASN A 25 -0.50 -5.32 5.05
C ASN A 25 -1.29 -4.01 4.81
N ASN A 26 -2.58 -4.13 4.52
CA ASN A 26 -3.50 -3.03 4.21
C ASN A 26 -3.59 -1.95 5.28
N LEU A 27 -3.34 -2.30 6.55
CA LEU A 27 -3.39 -1.36 7.67
C LEU A 27 -2.29 -0.30 7.58
N PHE A 28 -1.16 -0.69 7.00
CA PHE A 28 0.02 0.16 6.85
C PHE A 28 0.12 0.76 5.44
N SER A 29 -0.52 0.12 4.46
CA SER A 29 -0.43 0.48 3.04
C SER A 29 -1.11 1.82 2.75
N ASN A 30 -0.30 2.84 2.44
CA ASN A 30 -0.75 4.18 2.06
C ASN A 30 0.23 4.80 1.07
N ILE A 31 -0.28 5.51 0.05
CA ILE A 31 0.53 6.17 -0.98
C ILE A 31 1.66 7.04 -0.39
N LYS A 32 1.39 7.81 0.67
CA LYS A 32 2.39 8.67 1.31
C LYS A 32 3.53 7.85 1.93
N LEU A 33 3.23 6.68 2.49
CA LEU A 33 4.25 5.77 3.01
C LEU A 33 5.09 5.19 1.87
N PHE A 34 4.48 4.66 0.80
CA PHE A 34 5.22 4.12 -0.35
C PHE A 34 6.14 5.18 -1.00
N LYS A 35 5.64 6.40 -1.19
CA LYS A 35 6.46 7.53 -1.70
C LYS A 35 7.63 7.85 -0.78
N TYR A 36 7.44 7.76 0.53
CA TYR A 36 8.49 8.02 1.51
C TYR A 36 9.53 6.91 1.54
N LEU A 37 9.11 5.64 1.52
CA LEU A 37 10.00 4.47 1.43
C LEU A 37 10.86 4.53 0.16
N ARG A 38 10.27 4.92 -0.98
CA ARG A 38 11.02 5.10 -2.23
C ARG A 38 12.11 6.18 -2.13
N LYS A 39 11.89 7.26 -1.38
CA LYS A 39 12.91 8.29 -1.13
C LYS A 39 14.05 7.80 -0.25
N LEU A 40 13.79 6.79 0.58
CA LEU A 40 14.77 6.13 1.44
C LEU A 40 15.42 4.91 0.77
N ASP A 41 15.20 4.72 -0.54
CA ASP A 41 15.69 3.59 -1.33
C ASP A 41 15.20 2.21 -0.89
N TYR A 42 14.04 2.17 -0.22
CA TYR A 42 13.33 0.91 0.06
C TYR A 42 12.35 0.58 -1.07
N SER A 43 12.41 -0.67 -1.52
CA SER A 43 11.35 -1.27 -2.34
C SER A 43 10.21 -1.71 -1.43
N ALA A 44 8.97 -1.45 -1.83
CA ALA A 44 7.82 -1.85 -1.03
C ALA A 44 6.64 -2.27 -1.90
N THR A 45 5.96 -3.33 -1.47
CA THR A 45 4.71 -3.83 -2.06
C THR A 45 3.70 -4.01 -0.93
N GLY A 46 2.43 -3.74 -1.18
CA GLY A 46 1.41 -4.01 -0.18
C GLY A 46 0.03 -4.08 -0.76
N THR A 47 -0.89 -4.58 0.04
CA THR A 47 -2.30 -4.68 -0.34
C THR A 47 -3.02 -3.38 -0.03
N ALA A 48 -3.72 -2.79 -1.00
CA ALA A 48 -4.61 -1.66 -0.74
C ALA A 48 -6.05 -2.13 -0.46
N ARG A 49 -6.76 -1.46 0.45
CA ARG A 49 -8.21 -1.65 0.57
C ARG A 49 -8.91 -1.03 -0.64
N ILE A 50 -10.02 -1.62 -1.09
CA ILE A 50 -10.89 -1.03 -2.13
C ILE A 50 -11.32 0.39 -1.73
N SER A 51 -11.64 0.58 -0.44
CA SER A 51 -12.05 1.88 0.14
C SER A 51 -10.94 2.94 0.18
N SER A 52 -9.70 2.62 -0.23
CA SER A 52 -8.60 3.57 -0.23
C SER A 52 -8.61 4.51 -1.45
N SER A 53 -9.46 4.23 -2.45
CA SER A 53 -9.63 5.01 -3.68
C SER A 53 -8.31 5.41 -4.35
N ILE A 54 -7.26 4.58 -4.19
CA ILE A 54 -5.92 4.84 -4.71
C ILE A 54 -5.92 4.86 -6.24
N LEU A 55 -6.73 3.98 -6.85
CA LEU A 55 -6.94 3.95 -8.29
C LEU A 55 -8.39 3.54 -8.56
N GLN A 56 -9.24 4.53 -8.81
CA GLN A 56 -10.69 4.35 -8.93
C GLN A 56 -11.03 3.41 -10.10
N ASP A 57 -10.30 3.51 -11.21
CA ASP A 57 -10.45 2.65 -12.38
C ASP A 57 -10.27 1.16 -12.03
N LEU A 58 -9.29 0.81 -11.18
CA LEU A 58 -9.10 -0.57 -10.72
C LEU A 58 -10.21 -1.02 -9.75
N VAL A 59 -10.73 -0.10 -8.94
CA VAL A 59 -11.86 -0.38 -8.06
C VAL A 59 -13.11 -0.68 -8.89
N ASP A 60 -13.33 0.07 -9.96
CA ASP A 60 -14.50 -0.11 -10.82
C ASP A 60 -14.38 -1.36 -11.69
N LEU A 61 -13.20 -1.67 -12.24
CA LEU A 61 -12.92 -2.95 -12.90
C LEU A 61 -13.19 -4.14 -11.96
N LYS A 62 -12.80 -4.04 -10.69
CA LYS A 62 -13.07 -5.09 -9.69
C LYS A 62 -14.57 -5.25 -9.39
N LYS A 63 -15.36 -4.18 -9.40
CA LYS A 63 -16.83 -4.29 -9.23
C LYS A 63 -17.47 -5.00 -10.41
N LEU A 64 -17.01 -4.71 -11.63
CA LEU A 64 -17.47 -5.37 -12.85
C LEU A 64 -17.18 -6.89 -12.82
N ASP A 65 -16.00 -7.28 -12.33
CA ASP A 65 -15.60 -8.69 -12.17
C ASP A 65 -16.47 -9.46 -11.15
N HIS A 66 -16.94 -8.78 -10.09
CA HIS A 66 -17.79 -9.39 -9.05
C HIS A 66 -19.29 -9.47 -9.41
N GLY A 67 -19.69 -9.08 -10.63
CA GLY A 67 -21.02 -9.41 -11.17
C GLY A 67 -22.20 -8.68 -10.54
N VAL A 68 -22.02 -7.47 -9.96
CA VAL A 68 -23.18 -6.62 -9.65
C VAL A 68 -23.45 -5.74 -10.87
N ASN A 69 -24.41 -6.22 -11.69
CA ASN A 69 -25.00 -5.59 -12.87
C ASN A 69 -24.15 -5.68 -14.14
N ALA A 70 -24.12 -6.87 -14.75
CA ALA A 70 -24.13 -6.92 -16.21
C ALA A 70 -25.53 -6.44 -16.69
N MET A 71 -25.59 -5.13 -17.03
CA MET A 71 -26.43 -4.45 -18.04
C MET A 71 -27.92 -4.84 -18.23
N PRO A 72 -28.83 -3.87 -18.40
CA PRO A 72 -29.64 -3.84 -19.62
C PRO A 72 -28.82 -3.36 -20.82
#